data_AF-A0A8T4K022-F1
#
_entry.id   AF-A0A8T4K022-F1
#
_cell.length_a   1.000
_cell.length_b   1.000
_cell.length_c   1.000
_cell.angle_alpha   90.00
_cell.angle_beta   90.00
_cell.angle_gamma   90.00
#
_symmetry.space_group_name_H-M   'P 1'
#
loop_
_entity.id
_entity.type
_entity.pdbx_description
1 polymer ?
#
loop_
_entity_poly.entity_id
_entity_poly.type
_entity_poly.pdbx_seq_one_letter_code
_entity_poly.pdbx_strand_id
1 'polypeptide(L)'
;MRTRDMKLLHYGISAAEKDRLMELAKQEENAALVKVSAEESNQGLSDVLFISLTTGKGYRQVDREAYIPAQEDDFYAYRRRALYIFKLLLKGREAERTGSA
;
A
#
# COMPACT_ATOMS: atom_id res chain seq x y z
N MET A 1 9.47 1.29 19.77
CA MET A 1 9.01 0.73 18.47
C MET A 1 7.50 0.55 18.54
N ARG A 2 6.71 1.06 17.59
CA ARG A 2 5.24 0.98 17.70
C ARG A 2 4.77 -0.39 17.20
N THR A 3 3.70 -0.95 17.77
CA THR A 3 3.14 -2.27 17.40
C THR A 3 2.85 -2.40 15.89
N ARG A 4 2.51 -1.30 15.23
CA ARG A 4 2.32 -1.23 13.77
C ARG A 4 3.59 -1.48 12.96
N ASP A 5 4.75 -1.11 13.48
CA ASP A 5 6.05 -1.31 12.82
C ASP A 5 6.45 -2.80 12.91
N MET A 6 6.10 -3.48 14.01
CA MET A 6 6.28 -4.94 14.13
C MET A 6 5.44 -5.73 13.13
N LYS A 7 4.21 -5.27 12.83
CA LYS A 7 3.32 -5.94 11.86
C LYS A 7 3.85 -5.87 10.41
N LEU A 8 4.63 -4.86 10.06
CA LEU A 8 5.30 -4.74 8.74
C LEU A 8 6.59 -5.55 8.67
N LEU A 9 7.27 -5.80 9.80
CA LEU A 9 8.45 -6.66 9.84
C LEU A 9 8.14 -8.12 9.49
N HIS A 10 6.92 -8.61 9.77
CA HIS A 10 6.49 -9.92 9.26
C HIS A 10 6.52 -10.00 7.72
N TYR A 11 6.38 -8.86 7.05
CA TYR A 11 6.54 -8.73 5.59
C TYR A 11 7.98 -8.34 5.17
N GLY A 12 8.93 -8.31 6.12
CA GLY A 12 10.30 -7.85 5.89
C GLY A 12 10.37 -6.38 5.44
N ILE A 13 9.47 -5.52 5.93
CA ILE A 13 9.44 -4.09 5.63
C ILE A 13 9.90 -3.31 6.87
N SER A 14 11.05 -2.63 6.74
CA SER A 14 11.55 -1.70 7.77
C SER A 14 10.78 -0.38 7.73
N ALA A 15 10.94 0.46 8.76
CA ALA A 15 10.32 1.80 8.77
C ALA A 15 10.78 2.66 7.57
N ALA A 16 12.08 2.67 7.28
CA ALA A 16 12.64 3.41 6.15
C ALA A 16 12.10 2.90 4.80
N GLU A 17 12.00 1.57 4.64
CA GLU A 17 11.46 0.97 3.42
C GLU A 17 9.97 1.28 3.25
N LYS A 18 9.20 1.22 4.34
CA LYS A 18 7.79 1.62 4.33
C LYS A 18 7.64 3.08 3.86
N ASP A 19 8.45 3.99 4.39
CA ASP A 19 8.36 5.40 4.01
C ASP A 19 8.76 5.60 2.53
N ARG A 20 9.80 4.90 2.05
CA ARG A 20 10.15 4.85 0.62
C ARG A 20 9.01 4.33 -0.26
N LEU A 21 8.40 3.20 0.11
CA LEU A 21 7.27 2.62 -0.63
C LEU A 21 6.06 3.55 -0.65
N MET A 22 5.80 4.25 0.46
CA MET A 22 4.73 5.25 0.51
C MET A 22 5.00 6.43 -0.42
N GLU A 23 6.25 6.91 -0.54
CA GLU A 23 6.58 7.95 -1.53
C GLU A 23 6.46 7.45 -2.98
N LEU A 24 6.91 6.22 -3.25
CA LEU A 24 6.74 5.61 -4.58
C LEU A 24 5.26 5.43 -4.94
N ALA A 25 4.41 5.07 -3.99
CA ALA A 25 2.98 4.88 -4.21
C ALA A 25 2.25 6.19 -4.59
N LYS A 26 2.81 7.36 -4.29
CA LYS A 26 2.26 8.67 -4.69
C LYS A 26 2.62 9.05 -6.13
N GLN A 27 3.60 8.37 -6.75
CA GLN A 27 4.03 8.67 -8.11
C GLN A 27 3.02 8.13 -9.12
N GLU A 28 2.64 8.95 -10.09
CA GLU A 28 1.64 8.61 -11.10
C GLU A 28 2.01 7.37 -11.92
N GLU A 29 3.30 7.20 -12.24
CA GLU A 29 3.83 6.01 -12.93
C GLU A 29 3.59 4.68 -12.20
N ASN A 30 3.31 4.73 -10.89
CA ASN A 30 3.06 3.58 -10.06
C ASN A 30 1.57 3.37 -9.77
N ALA A 31 0.68 4.26 -10.22
CA ALA A 31 -0.74 4.21 -9.90
C ALA A 31 -1.40 2.87 -10.29
N ALA A 32 -1.05 2.33 -11.47
CA ALA A 32 -1.58 1.03 -11.90
C ALA A 32 -1.18 -0.12 -10.95
N LEU A 33 0.07 -0.14 -10.48
CA LEU A 33 0.54 -1.15 -9.53
C LEU A 33 -0.11 -0.98 -8.15
N VAL A 34 -0.30 0.28 -7.71
CA VAL A 34 -0.99 0.58 -6.45
C VAL A 34 -2.45 0.09 -6.52
N LYS A 35 -3.15 0.34 -7.64
CA LYS A 35 -4.51 -0.15 -7.84
C LYS A 35 -4.61 -1.68 -7.74
N VAL A 36 -3.76 -2.41 -8.48
CA VAL A 36 -3.70 -3.88 -8.40
C VAL A 36 -3.41 -4.34 -6.97
N SER A 37 -2.44 -3.72 -6.28
CA SER A 37 -2.11 -4.08 -4.90
C SER A 37 -3.25 -3.86 -3.90
N ALA A 38 -4.10 -2.85 -4.13
CA ALA A 38 -5.24 -2.55 -3.30
C ALA A 38 -6.37 -3.58 -3.52
N GLU A 39 -6.66 -3.90 -4.78
CA GLU A 39 -7.62 -4.93 -5.19
C GLU A 39 -7.24 -6.32 -4.61
N GLU A 40 -5.98 -6.73 -4.76
CA GLU A 40 -5.46 -8.00 -4.24
C GLU A 40 -5.42 -8.05 -2.70
N SER A 41 -5.30 -6.90 -2.04
CA SER A 41 -5.34 -6.84 -0.59
C SER A 41 -6.75 -7.05 -0.05
N ASN A 42 -7.71 -6.31 -0.62
CA ASN A 42 -9.14 -6.42 -0.35
C ASN A 42 -9.95 -5.69 -1.44
N GLN A 43 -10.66 -6.46 -2.27
CA GLN A 43 -11.49 -5.92 -3.35
C GLN A 43 -12.60 -4.97 -2.86
N GLY A 44 -13.20 -5.20 -1.68
CA GLY A 44 -14.26 -4.35 -1.14
C GLY A 44 -13.77 -3.01 -0.60
N LEU A 45 -12.46 -2.87 -0.37
CA LEU A 45 -11.83 -1.64 0.13
C LEU A 45 -10.80 -1.07 -0.87
N SER A 46 -10.75 -1.58 -2.10
CA SER A 46 -9.71 -1.24 -3.07
C SER A 46 -9.59 0.27 -3.30
N ASP A 47 -10.72 0.95 -3.46
CA ASP A 47 -10.75 2.37 -3.79
C ASP A 47 -10.23 3.23 -2.64
N VAL A 48 -10.68 2.96 -1.41
CA VAL A 48 -10.23 3.70 -0.21
C VAL A 48 -8.78 3.40 0.14
N LEU A 49 -8.31 2.18 -0.14
CA LEU A 49 -6.90 1.79 0.00
C LEU A 49 -6.03 2.49 -1.06
N PHE A 50 -6.50 2.55 -2.31
CA PHE A 50 -5.83 3.26 -3.40
C PHE A 50 -5.68 4.75 -3.06
N ILE A 51 -6.76 5.41 -2.62
CA ILE A 51 -6.72 6.81 -2.17
C ILE A 51 -5.72 6.97 -1.02
N SER A 52 -5.77 6.10 -0.01
CA SER A 52 -4.88 6.18 1.15
C SER A 52 -3.40 6.06 0.79
N LEU A 53 -3.06 5.16 -0.15
CA LEU A 53 -1.68 4.93 -0.58
C LEU A 53 -1.16 6.06 -1.47
N THR A 54 -1.96 6.49 -2.45
CA THR A 54 -1.57 7.54 -3.42
C THR A 54 -1.56 8.94 -2.84
N THR A 55 -2.32 9.20 -1.76
CA THR A 55 -2.34 10.52 -1.10
C THR A 55 -1.59 10.54 0.23
N GLY A 56 -1.26 9.38 0.80
CA GLY A 56 -0.70 9.23 2.13
C GLY A 56 -1.71 9.40 3.28
N LYS A 57 -2.97 9.75 3.00
CA LYS A 57 -4.01 10.01 4.00
C LYS A 57 -4.29 8.79 4.89
N GLY A 58 -4.59 9.04 6.16
CA GLY A 58 -4.99 8.01 7.14
C GLY A 58 -6.49 7.71 7.10
N TYR A 59 -6.93 6.70 7.88
CA TYR A 59 -8.34 6.25 7.93
C TYR A 59 -9.33 7.41 8.05
N ARG A 60 -9.20 8.24 9.09
CA ARG A 60 -10.13 9.36 9.35
C ARG A 60 -10.17 10.43 8.28
N GLN A 61 -9.07 10.60 7.52
CA GLN A 61 -9.02 11.57 6.44
C GLN A 61 -9.72 11.02 5.20
N VAL A 62 -9.49 9.75 4.88
CA VAL A 62 -10.15 9.07 3.77
C VAL A 62 -11.64 8.91 4.05
N ASP A 63 -12.04 8.49 5.26
CA ASP A 63 -13.44 8.27 5.64
C ASP A 63 -14.33 9.54 5.52
N ARG A 64 -13.73 10.73 5.68
CA ARG A 64 -14.42 12.01 5.45
C ARG A 64 -14.69 12.30 3.98
N GLU A 65 -13.89 11.74 3.08
CA GLU A 65 -13.95 11.96 1.64
C GLU A 65 -14.69 10.82 0.92
N ALA A 66 -14.53 9.60 1.42
CA ALA A 66 -15.12 8.37 0.93
C ALA A 66 -15.37 7.43 2.13
N TYR A 67 -16.64 7.12 2.39
CA TYR A 67 -17.05 6.23 3.48
C TYR A 67 -16.30 4.89 3.44
N ILE A 68 -15.74 4.50 4.58
CA ILE A 68 -15.02 3.23 4.72
C ILE A 68 -15.90 2.22 5.47
N PRO A 69 -16.38 1.14 4.81
CA PRO A 69 -17.21 0.12 5.44
C PRO A 69 -16.38 -0.90 6.24
N ALA A 70 -15.42 -0.44 7.06
CA ALA A 70 -14.54 -1.29 7.85
C ALA A 70 -14.03 -0.56 9.09
N GLN A 71 -13.60 -1.31 10.11
CA GLN A 71 -12.97 -0.71 11.29
C GLN A 71 -11.59 -0.17 10.97
N GLU A 72 -11.12 0.83 11.73
CA GLU A 72 -9.82 1.47 11.53
C GLU A 72 -8.66 0.47 11.57
N ASP A 73 -8.74 -0.54 12.46
CA ASP A 73 -7.71 -1.58 12.58
C ASP A 73 -7.64 -2.49 11.34
N ASP A 74 -8.80 -2.88 10.79
CA ASP A 74 -8.91 -3.70 9.58
C ASP A 74 -8.39 -2.92 8.37
N PHE A 75 -8.78 -1.66 8.24
CA PHE A 75 -8.27 -0.77 7.20
C PHE A 75 -6.74 -0.71 7.22
N TYR A 76 -6.11 -0.51 8.39
CA TYR A 76 -4.65 -0.50 8.46
C TYR A 76 -4.02 -1.89 8.24
N ALA A 77 -4.73 -2.98 8.52
CA ALA A 77 -4.27 -4.32 8.16
C ALA A 77 -4.22 -4.50 6.64
N TYR A 78 -5.29 -4.14 5.94
CA TYR A 78 -5.34 -4.20 4.47
C TYR A 78 -4.40 -3.19 3.82
N ARG A 79 -4.21 -2.01 4.39
CA ARG A 79 -3.21 -1.04 3.90
C ARG A 79 -1.79 -1.59 3.98
N ARG A 80 -1.42 -2.25 5.08
CA ARG A 80 -0.10 -2.90 5.21
C ARG A 80 0.08 -4.03 4.20
N ARG A 81 -0.96 -4.85 4.00
CA ARG A 81 -0.95 -5.94 3.01
C ARG A 81 -0.83 -5.39 1.58
N ALA A 82 -1.57 -4.35 1.23
CA ALA A 82 -1.47 -3.68 -0.07
C ALA A 82 -0.06 -3.13 -0.31
N LEU A 83 0.54 -2.47 0.69
CA LEU A 83 1.91 -1.96 0.59
C LEU A 83 2.94 -3.08 0.37
N TYR A 84 2.73 -4.25 0.98
CA TYR A 84 3.56 -5.43 0.73
C TYR A 84 3.41 -5.98 -0.69
N ILE A 85 2.17 -6.11 -1.20
CA ILE A 85 1.92 -6.55 -2.58
C ILE A 85 2.53 -5.56 -3.56
N PHE A 86 2.38 -4.26 -3.33
CA PHE A 86 3.01 -3.21 -4.13
C PHE A 86 4.54 -3.35 -4.20
N LYS A 87 5.20 -3.64 -3.07
CA LYS A 87 6.65 -3.95 -3.04
C LYS A 87 7.01 -5.13 -3.94
N LEU A 88 6.21 -6.20 -3.94
CA LEU A 88 6.46 -7.37 -4.79
C LEU A 88 6.31 -7.02 -6.28
N LEU A 89 5.26 -6.27 -6.63
CA LEU A 89 5.01 -5.82 -8.01
C LEU A 89 6.14 -4.92 -8.53
N LEU A 90 6.63 -3.98 -7.71
CA LEU A 90 7.78 -3.14 -8.07
C LEU A 90 9.03 -3.97 -8.37
N LYS A 91 9.34 -4.95 -7.53
CA LYS A 91 10.47 -5.86 -7.76
C LYS A 91 10.31 -6.69 -9.04
N GLY A 92 9.10 -7.15 -9.34
CA GLY A 92 8.79 -7.85 -10.58
C GLY A 92 9.07 -6.98 -11.81
N ARG A 93 8.58 -5.74 -11.80
CA ARG A 93 8.81 -4.75 -12.87
C ARG A 93 10.30 -4.45 -13.07
N GLU A 94 11.07 -4.32 -11.98
CA GLU A 94 12.52 -4.11 -12.06
C GLU A 94 13.24 -5.31 -12.70
N ALA A 95 12.87 -6.54 -12.31
CA ALA A 95 13.46 -7.76 -12.86
C ALA A 95 13.21 -7.91 -14.37
N GLU A 96 11.98 -7.64 -14.84
CA GLU A 96 11.62 -7.67 -16.27
C GLU A 96 12.42 -6.64 -17.09
N ARG A 97 12.65 -5.45 -16.52
CA ARG A 97 13.48 -4.41 -17.15
C ARG A 97 14.95 -4.82 -17.26
N THR A 98 15.49 -5.54 -16.27
CA THR A 98 16.88 -6.00 -16.30
C THR A 98 17.10 -7.26 -17.12
N GLY A 99 16.08 -8.10 -17.31
CA GLY A 99 16.15 -9.30 -18.14
C GLY A 99 15.91 -9.06 -19.64
N SER A 100 15.53 -7.84 -20.02
CA SER A 100 15.28 -7.42 -21.41
C SER A 100 16.45 -6.61 -22.01
N ALA A 101 17.62 -6.61 -21.37
CA ALA A 101 18.86 -5.97 -21.81
C ALA A 101 19.93 -7.03 -22.12
#